data_AF-A0A4W5MMC4-F1
#
_entry.id   AF-A0A4W5MMC4-F1
#
_cell.length_a   1.000
_cell.length_b   1.000
_cell.length_c   1.000
_cell.angle_alpha   90.00
_cell.angle_beta   90.00
_cell.angle_gamma   90.00
#
_symmetry.space_group_name_H-M   'P 1'
#
loop_
_entity.id
_entity.type
_entity.pdbx_description
1 polymer ?
#
loop_
_entity_poly.entity_id
_entity_poly.type
_entity_poly.pdbx_seq_one_letter_code
_entity_poly.pdbx_strand_id
1 'polypeptide(L)'
;MRYLFILQPPQRWFLYPPDKAPHFHPNYTTLSWVKDTYPYLPEEEKPIECTIRPGEVLYFPDRWWHATLNLDTSVFISTFLG
;
A
#
# COMPACT_ATOMS: atom_id res chain seq x y z
N MET A 1 5.64 -15.42 2.74
CA MET A 1 5.60 -14.31 3.72
C MET A 1 6.34 -13.11 3.17
N ARG A 2 5.72 -11.92 3.19
CA ARG A 2 6.37 -10.66 2.78
C ARG A 2 6.66 -9.79 4.00
N TYR A 3 7.92 -9.42 4.18
CA TYR A 3 8.34 -8.41 5.15
C TYR A 3 8.81 -7.18 4.40
N LEU A 4 8.31 -6.01 4.80
CA LEU A 4 8.73 -4.74 4.25
C LEU A 4 9.43 -3.90 5.31
N PHE A 5 10.65 -3.48 4.99
CA PHE A 5 11.44 -2.57 5.82
C PHE A 5 11.62 -1.24 5.07
N ILE A 6 11.18 -0.14 5.70
CA ILE A 6 11.31 1.21 5.11
C ILE A 6 12.51 1.92 5.73
N LEU A 7 13.43 2.39 4.89
CA LEU A 7 14.66 3.04 5.33
C LEU A 7 14.47 4.56 5.47
N GLN A 8 13.88 5.24 4.48
CA GLN A 8 13.55 6.69 4.48
C GLN A 8 12.61 7.00 3.29
N PRO A 9 11.76 8.06 3.30
CA PRO A 9 10.90 8.69 4.31
C PRO A 9 9.47 8.06 4.24
N PRO A 10 8.40 8.63 4.85
CA PRO A 10 7.18 7.86 5.08
C PRO A 10 6.42 7.50 3.81
N GLN A 11 5.93 6.27 3.78
CA GLN A 11 5.05 5.78 2.73
C GLN A 11 3.66 5.57 3.29
N ARG A 12 2.66 6.01 2.52
CA ARG A 12 1.27 5.64 2.76
C ARG A 12 1.01 4.29 2.11
N TRP A 13 0.43 3.38 2.88
CA TRP A 13 0.09 2.02 2.48
C TRP A 13 -1.42 1.87 2.42
N PHE A 14 -1.88 1.20 1.37
CA PHE A 14 -3.26 0.82 1.16
C PHE A 14 -3.31 -0.70 1.06
N LEU A 15 -4.12 -1.34 1.90
CA LEU A 15 -4.17 -2.79 2.04
C LEU A 15 -5.61 -3.29 1.86
N TYR A 16 -5.77 -4.36 1.10
CA TYR A 16 -7.02 -5.13 1.05
C TYR A 16 -6.76 -6.61 1.32
N PRO A 17 -7.69 -7.28 2.01
CA PRO A 17 -7.61 -8.72 2.19
C PRO A 17 -7.80 -9.45 0.85
N PRO A 18 -7.31 -10.70 0.70
CA PRO A 18 -7.26 -11.39 -0.60
C PRO A 18 -8.62 -11.59 -1.27
N ASP A 19 -9.67 -11.71 -0.49
CA ASP A 19 -11.07 -11.89 -0.88
C ASP A 19 -11.74 -10.60 -1.38
N LYS A 20 -11.08 -9.45 -1.20
CA LYS A 20 -11.60 -8.14 -1.59
C LYS A 20 -10.68 -7.46 -2.58
N ALA A 21 -10.84 -7.81 -3.86
CA ALA A 21 -10.07 -7.19 -4.92
C ALA A 21 -10.39 -5.69 -5.03
N PRO A 22 -9.38 -4.81 -5.00
CA PRO A 22 -9.62 -3.38 -5.21
C PRO A 22 -10.04 -3.10 -6.65
N HIS A 23 -10.82 -2.03 -6.83
CA HIS A 23 -11.07 -1.44 -8.13
C HIS A 23 -9.80 -0.72 -8.61
N PHE A 24 -8.88 -1.49 -9.18
CA PHE A 24 -7.62 -1.01 -9.73
C PHE A 24 -7.52 -1.38 -11.20
N HIS A 25 -7.15 -0.41 -12.02
CA HIS A 25 -6.91 -0.64 -13.43
C HIS A 25 -5.40 -0.63 -13.70
N PRO A 26 -4.84 -1.66 -14.36
CA PRO A 26 -3.39 -1.94 -14.38
C PRO A 26 -2.53 -0.84 -14.98
N ASN A 27 -3.12 0.04 -15.81
CA ASN A 27 -2.43 1.16 -16.44
C ASN A 27 -2.40 2.44 -15.60
N TYR A 28 -3.01 2.45 -14.41
CA TYR A 28 -3.01 3.62 -13.55
C TYR A 28 -1.98 3.49 -12.44
N THR A 29 -1.35 4.62 -12.11
CA THR A 29 -0.45 4.70 -10.95
C THR A 29 -1.26 4.81 -9.66
N THR A 30 -0.66 4.42 -8.53
CA THR A 30 -1.28 4.64 -7.21
C THR A 30 -1.68 6.10 -7.01
N LEU A 31 -0.87 7.05 -7.48
CA LEU A 31 -1.17 8.48 -7.37
C LEU A 31 -2.44 8.88 -8.13
N SER A 32 -2.64 8.38 -9.36
CA SER A 32 -3.87 8.66 -10.12
C SER A 32 -5.06 8.00 -9.43
N TRP A 33 -4.95 6.74 -9.00
CA TRP A 33 -6.01 6.07 -8.25
C TRP A 33 -6.40 6.84 -6.97
N VAL A 34 -5.42 7.35 -6.21
CA VAL A 34 -5.66 8.16 -5.00
C VAL A 34 -6.37 9.49 -5.32
N LYS A 35 -6.14 10.08 -6.49
CA LYS A 35 -6.76 11.35 -6.90
C LYS A 35 -8.15 11.16 -7.51
N ASP A 36 -8.29 10.15 -8.35
CA ASP A 36 -9.40 10.03 -9.30
C ASP A 36 -10.43 8.99 -8.86
N THR A 37 -10.07 8.03 -8.00
CA THR A 37 -10.95 6.92 -7.57
C THR A 37 -11.19 6.94 -6.06
N TYR A 38 -10.12 6.95 -5.26
CA TYR A 38 -10.16 6.82 -3.81
C TYR A 38 -11.13 7.79 -3.09
N PRO A 39 -11.22 9.10 -3.43
CA PRO A 39 -12.11 10.03 -2.74
C PRO A 39 -13.59 9.71 -2.89
N TYR A 40 -13.95 8.92 -3.91
CA TYR A 40 -15.32 8.57 -4.27
C TYR A 40 -15.70 7.15 -3.87
N LEU A 41 -14.79 6.39 -3.24
CA LEU A 41 -15.10 5.04 -2.77
C LEU A 41 -16.08 5.07 -1.60
N PRO A 42 -17.09 4.18 -1.58
CA PRO A 42 -17.90 3.92 -0.40
C PRO A 42 -17.02 3.55 0.80
N GLU A 43 -17.44 3.89 2.02
CA GLU A 43 -16.68 3.60 3.25
C GLU A 43 -16.33 2.11 3.36
N GLU A 44 -17.27 1.24 2.97
CA GLU A 44 -17.08 -0.20 2.97
C GLU A 44 -15.98 -0.62 2.00
N GLU A 45 -15.76 0.09 0.89
CA GLU A 45 -14.75 -0.24 -0.12
C GLU A 45 -13.39 0.44 0.13
N LYS A 46 -13.28 1.27 1.18
CA LYS A 46 -12.00 1.90 1.50
C LYS A 46 -10.98 0.85 1.96
N PRO A 47 -9.70 1.04 1.59
CA PRO A 47 -8.62 0.18 2.04
C PRO A 47 -8.38 0.34 3.54
N ILE A 48 -7.69 -0.63 4.13
CA ILE A 48 -6.99 -0.43 5.39
C ILE A 48 -5.76 0.44 5.09
N GLU A 49 -5.58 1.50 5.88
CA GLU A 49 -4.55 2.50 5.62
C GLU A 49 -3.62 2.69 6.80
N CYS A 50 -2.33 2.82 6.50
CA CYS A 50 -1.34 3.24 7.48
C CYS A 50 -0.20 4.02 6.81
N THR A 51 0.47 4.86 7.58
CA THR A 51 1.70 5.53 7.15
C THR A 51 2.85 4.93 7.93
N ILE A 52 3.79 4.32 7.23
CA ILE A 52 4.98 3.69 7.84
C ILE A 52 6.12 4.69 7.80
N ARG A 53 6.71 4.97 8.95
CA ARG A 53 7.83 5.89 9.15
C ARG A 53 9.18 5.14 9.20
N PRO A 54 10.30 5.86 9.05
CA PRO A 54 11.62 5.24 9.21
C PRO A 54 11.76 4.48 10.53
N GLY A 55 12.24 3.24 10.46
CA GLY A 55 12.39 2.36 11.62
C GLY A 55 11.13 1.58 12.02
N GLU A 56 9.97 1.85 11.40
CA GLU A 56 8.76 1.05 11.58
C GLU A 56 8.74 -0.13 10.59
N VAL A 57 8.03 -1.20 10.97
CA VAL A 57 7.88 -2.42 10.18
C VAL A 57 6.40 -2.67 9.95
N LEU A 58 6.02 -2.96 8.70
CA LEU A 58 4.69 -3.41 8.33
C LEU A 58 4.72 -4.89 7.98
N TYR A 59 3.77 -5.63 8.54
CA TYR A 59 3.55 -7.04 8.24
C TYR A 59 2.10 -7.26 7.78
N PHE A 60 1.94 -8.04 6.72
CA PHE A 60 0.64 -8.56 6.30
C PHE A 60 0.79 -9.97 5.70
N PRO A 61 -0.23 -10.85 5.83
CA PRO A 61 -0.19 -12.20 5.31
C PRO A 61 -0.02 -12.28 3.79
N ASP A 62 0.33 -13.47 3.29
CA ASP A 62 0.47 -13.70 1.86
C ASP A 62 -0.85 -13.44 1.09
N ARG A 63 -0.71 -13.03 -0.17
CA ARG A 63 -1.79 -12.72 -1.14
C ARG A 63 -2.64 -11.48 -0.84
N TRP A 64 -2.26 -10.66 0.14
CA TRP A 64 -2.90 -9.37 0.35
C TRP A 64 -2.59 -8.41 -0.81
N TRP A 65 -3.64 -7.73 -1.27
CA TRP A 65 -3.50 -6.63 -2.22
C TRP A 65 -2.90 -5.44 -1.49
N HIS A 66 -1.93 -4.79 -2.12
CA HIS A 66 -1.26 -3.64 -1.53
C HIS A 66 -0.85 -2.64 -2.60
N ALA A 67 -0.99 -1.36 -2.26
CA ALA A 67 -0.45 -0.26 -3.02
C ALA A 67 0.29 0.70 -2.08
N THR A 68 1.35 1.34 -2.59
CA THR A 68 2.13 2.31 -1.85
C THR A 68 2.10 3.66 -2.54
N LEU A 69 2.10 4.71 -1.75
CA LEU A 69 2.30 6.08 -2.20
C LEU A 69 3.44 6.71 -1.41
N ASN A 70 4.51 7.04 -2.11
CA ASN A 70 5.64 7.76 -1.55
C ASN A 70 5.20 9.21 -1.29
N LEU A 71 5.25 9.65 -0.03
CA LEU A 71 4.86 11.02 0.34
C LEU A 71 6.00 12.03 0.12
N ASP A 72 7.22 11.54 -0.08
CA ASP A 72 8.42 12.30 -0.41
C ASP A 72 9.42 11.35 -1.12
N THR A 73 10.58 11.85 -1.55
CA THR A 73 11.63 11.09 -2.24
C THR A 73 12.09 9.91 -1.38
N SER A 74 11.79 8.67 -1.78
CA SER A 74 11.91 7.48 -0.91
C SER A 74 12.77 6.35 -1.44
N VAL A 75 13.43 5.63 -0.51
CA VAL A 75 14.09 4.34 -0.74
C VAL A 75 13.53 3.30 0.23
N PHE A 76 13.01 2.19 -0.31
CA PHE A 76 12.52 1.06 0.48
C PHE A 76 13.14 -0.26 0.02
N ILE A 77 13.21 -1.23 0.94
CA ILE A 77 13.71 -2.59 0.66
C ILE A 77 12.59 -3.59 0.98
N SER A 78 12.26 -4.43 0.01
CA SER A 78 11.38 -5.58 0.20
C SER A 78 12.20 -6.86 0.19
N THR A 79 12.01 -7.73 1.18
CA THR A 79 12.64 -9.05 1.20
C THR A 79 11.59 -10.15 1.21
N PHE A 80 11.89 -11.25 0.52
CA PHE A 80 11.08 -12.45 0.47
C PHE A 80 11.85 -13.55 1.18
N LEU A 81 11.34 -13.99 2.34
CA LEU A 81 11.86 -15.18 3.00
C LEU A 81 11.04 -16.37 2.49
N GLY A 82 11.71 -17.24 1.74
CA GLY A 82 11.18 -18.53 1.27
C GLY A 82 11.20 -19.58 2.36
#